data_AF-A0A936SPS0-F1
#
_entry.id   AF-A0A936SPS0-F1
#
_cell.length_a   1.000
_cell.length_b   1.000
_cell.length_c   1.000
_cell.angle_alpha   90.00
_cell.angle_beta   90.00
_cell.angle_gamma   90.00
#
_symmetry.space_group_name_H-M   'P 1'
#
loop_
_entity.id
_entity.type
_entity.pdbx_description
1 polymer ?
#
loop_
_entity_poly.entity_id
_entity_poly.type
_entity_poly.pdbx_seq_one_letter_code
_entity_poly.pdbx_strand_id
1 'polypeptide(L)'
;MHIAPGPYHADSPILGRPYTTLDQARSYFQAHGTRIYTLHDVCNVIVPAYWRVCESVDVDPVLTLAQMAHETGHLSSWWCQRPRRNPAGIGVTGRTRLTAPASGAWVLFDGVWVEGVSFATWQDDSVPAHIGRLLGYALRDYQANPAQQALINRALTYRVLPKHFRGVALTWRGLNGRWAVPGTTYADKIATIANALCAFRAA
;
A
#
# COMPACT_ATOMS: atom_id res chain seq x y z
N MET A 1 -7.11 12.10 -27.19
CA MET A 1 -6.18 12.94 -26.42
C MET A 1 -5.01 12.07 -25.98
N HIS A 2 -3.85 12.21 -26.61
CA HIS A 2 -2.64 11.47 -26.24
C HIS A 2 -2.07 12.14 -24.99
N ILE A 3 -2.20 11.51 -23.82
CA ILE A 3 -1.49 11.94 -22.61
C ILE A 3 -0.04 11.50 -22.80
N ALA A 4 0.90 12.44 -22.77
CA ALA A 4 2.34 12.10 -22.77
C ALA A 4 2.60 11.08 -21.66
N PRO A 5 3.40 10.02 -21.89
CA PRO A 5 3.65 9.04 -20.85
C PRO A 5 4.26 9.75 -19.63
N GLY A 6 3.60 9.62 -18.48
CA GLY A 6 4.09 10.19 -17.23
C GLY A 6 5.36 9.46 -16.75
N PRO A 7 6.05 9.98 -15.73
CA PRO A 7 7.36 9.47 -15.30
C PRO A 7 7.34 8.04 -14.75
N TYR A 8 6.18 7.54 -14.31
CA TYR A 8 6.05 6.18 -13.79
C TYR A 8 5.63 5.17 -14.84
N HIS A 9 6.18 3.96 -14.73
CA HIS A 9 5.86 2.81 -15.57
C HIS A 9 5.99 1.53 -14.75
N ALA A 10 5.55 0.39 -15.29
CA ALA A 10 5.58 -0.87 -14.55
C ALA A 10 6.99 -1.27 -14.07
N ASP A 11 8.03 -0.85 -14.80
CA ASP A 11 9.43 -1.14 -14.43
C ASP A 11 10.07 -0.10 -13.50
N SER A 12 9.30 0.89 -13.00
CA SER A 12 9.80 1.78 -11.95
C SER A 12 10.28 0.97 -10.73
N PRO A 13 11.38 1.37 -10.07
CA PRO A 13 11.88 0.67 -8.89
C PRO A 13 10.95 0.89 -7.69
N ILE A 14 10.91 -0.07 -6.75
CA ILE A 14 10.20 0.12 -5.47
C ILE A 14 10.94 1.15 -4.60
N LEU A 15 12.28 1.07 -4.60
CA LEU A 15 13.16 2.03 -3.94
C LEU A 15 13.43 3.19 -4.89
N GLY A 16 13.12 4.42 -4.47
CA GLY A 16 13.16 5.56 -5.38
C GLY A 16 12.73 6.87 -4.73
N ARG A 17 12.93 7.96 -5.48
CA ARG A 17 12.51 9.31 -5.10
C ARG A 17 11.25 9.70 -5.87
N PRO A 18 10.32 10.44 -5.26
CA PRO A 18 9.08 10.83 -5.91
C PRO A 18 9.31 11.87 -7.01
N TYR A 19 8.51 11.80 -8.08
CA TYR A 19 8.41 12.83 -9.12
C TYR A 19 7.38 13.94 -8.79
N THR A 20 6.91 14.04 -7.55
CA THR A 20 5.95 15.06 -7.10
C THR A 20 6.12 15.37 -5.60
N THR A 21 5.34 16.31 -5.07
CA THR A 21 5.39 16.76 -3.68
C THR A 21 4.25 16.19 -2.84
N LEU A 22 4.44 16.22 -1.52
CA LEU A 22 3.39 15.88 -0.55
C LEU A 22 2.12 16.70 -0.78
N ASP A 23 2.24 18.01 -1.00
CA ASP A 23 1.07 18.88 -1.19
C ASP A 23 0.29 18.51 -2.44
N GLN A 24 0.97 18.17 -3.55
CA GLN A 24 0.28 17.72 -4.74
C GLN A 24 -0.43 16.37 -4.54
N ALA A 25 0.21 15.44 -3.82
CA ALA A 25 -0.43 14.19 -3.43
C ALA A 25 -1.68 14.43 -2.55
N ARG A 26 -1.60 15.35 -1.58
CA ARG A 26 -2.75 15.76 -0.74
C ARG A 26 -3.88 16.34 -1.60
N SER A 27 -3.57 17.23 -2.54
CA SER A 27 -4.57 17.81 -3.43
C SER A 27 -5.27 16.76 -4.29
N TYR A 28 -4.52 15.78 -4.83
CA TYR A 28 -5.09 14.67 -5.58
C TYR A 28 -6.07 13.85 -4.72
N PHE A 29 -5.66 13.45 -3.51
CA PHE A 29 -6.54 12.67 -2.62
C PHE A 29 -7.68 13.48 -2.01
N GLN A 30 -7.55 14.80 -1.89
CA GLN A 30 -8.67 15.67 -1.54
C GLN A 30 -9.75 15.68 -2.63
N ALA A 31 -9.36 15.64 -3.91
CA ALA A 31 -10.28 15.66 -5.05
C ALA A 31 -10.86 14.27 -5.38
N HIS A 32 -10.06 13.21 -5.23
CA HIS A 32 -10.41 11.85 -5.68
C HIS A 32 -10.59 10.83 -4.56
N GLY A 33 -10.27 11.19 -3.31
CA GLY A 33 -10.47 10.32 -2.16
C GLY A 33 -11.95 10.10 -1.85
N THR A 34 -12.25 8.96 -1.23
CA THR A 34 -13.59 8.69 -0.70
C THR A 34 -14.04 9.72 0.33
N ARG A 35 -15.37 9.84 0.52
CA ARG A 35 -15.98 10.61 1.61
C ARG A 35 -16.07 9.84 2.94
N ILE A 36 -15.66 8.57 2.97
CA ILE A 36 -15.64 7.76 4.19
C ILE A 36 -14.61 8.27 5.20
N TYR A 37 -13.45 8.74 4.71
CA TYR A 37 -12.48 9.45 5.51
C TYR A 37 -12.70 10.96 5.38
N THR A 38 -12.52 11.69 6.48
CA THR A 38 -12.60 13.15 6.44
C THR A 38 -11.40 13.73 5.69
N LEU A 39 -11.50 15.00 5.26
CA LEU A 39 -10.34 15.69 4.68
C LEU A 39 -9.18 15.79 5.68
N HIS A 40 -9.46 15.92 6.97
CA HIS A 40 -8.43 15.87 8.00
C HIS A 40 -7.73 14.50 8.02
N ASP A 41 -8.49 13.40 7.98
CA ASP A 41 -7.91 12.05 7.92
C ASP A 41 -7.01 11.87 6.69
N VAL A 42 -7.48 12.29 5.53
CA VAL A 42 -6.72 12.12 4.28
C VAL A 42 -5.49 13.02 4.25
N CYS A 43 -5.70 14.33 4.43
CA CYS A 43 -4.68 15.34 4.20
C CYS A 43 -3.71 15.54 5.37
N ASN A 44 -4.07 15.16 6.61
CA ASN A 44 -3.21 15.39 7.78
C ASN A 44 -2.73 14.10 8.45
N VAL A 45 -3.33 12.95 8.09
CA VAL A 45 -2.99 11.67 8.71
C VAL A 45 -2.47 10.67 7.67
N ILE A 46 -3.29 10.24 6.72
CA ILE A 46 -2.99 9.10 5.85
C ILE A 46 -1.89 9.44 4.85
N VAL A 47 -2.08 10.48 4.03
CA VAL A 47 -1.10 10.85 2.99
C VAL A 47 0.24 11.29 3.60
N PRO A 48 0.27 12.16 4.64
CA PRO A 48 1.54 12.50 5.29
C PRO A 48 2.24 11.31 5.96
N ALA A 49 1.50 10.34 6.50
CA ALA A 49 2.11 9.14 7.08
C ALA A 49 2.84 8.31 6.00
N TYR A 50 2.23 8.12 4.82
CA TYR A 50 2.90 7.47 3.70
C TYR A 50 4.19 8.19 3.33
N TRP A 51 4.11 9.52 3.19
CA TRP A 51 5.27 10.33 2.83
C TRP A 51 6.41 10.17 3.84
N ARG A 52 6.12 10.39 5.13
CA ARG A 52 7.08 10.29 6.23
C ARG A 52 7.76 8.92 6.31
N VAL A 53 6.98 7.84 6.23
CA VAL A 53 7.51 6.47 6.37
C VAL A 53 8.28 6.05 5.13
N CYS A 54 7.85 6.46 3.93
CA CYS A 54 8.56 6.17 2.69
C CYS A 54 9.92 6.89 2.64
N GLU A 55 9.97 8.17 3.00
CA GLU A 55 11.20 8.96 3.04
C GLU A 55 12.24 8.40 4.01
N SER A 56 11.82 7.82 5.14
CA SER A 56 12.76 7.27 6.12
C SER A 56 13.43 5.95 5.69
N VAL A 57 12.99 5.35 4.58
CA VAL A 57 13.48 4.05 4.09
C VAL A 57 13.73 4.01 2.58
N ASP A 58 13.80 5.18 1.93
CA ASP A 58 14.06 5.36 0.50
C ASP A 58 13.07 4.64 -0.45
N VAL A 59 11.80 4.55 -0.06
CA VAL A 59 10.71 4.04 -0.91
C VAL A 59 9.99 5.20 -1.57
N ASP A 60 9.51 5.02 -2.80
CA ASP A 60 8.75 6.07 -3.49
C ASP A 60 7.33 6.19 -2.88
N PRO A 61 6.97 7.33 -2.25
CA PRO A 61 5.65 7.51 -1.66
C PRO A 61 4.53 7.58 -2.70
N VAL A 62 4.80 8.00 -3.94
CA VAL A 62 3.77 8.18 -4.97
C VAL A 62 3.26 6.83 -5.47
N LEU A 63 4.17 5.92 -5.81
CA LEU A 63 3.77 4.58 -6.25
C LEU A 63 3.12 3.80 -5.09
N THR A 64 3.59 3.98 -3.85
CA THR A 64 2.99 3.36 -2.67
C THR A 64 1.56 3.88 -2.41
N LEU A 65 1.34 5.20 -2.54
CA LEU A 65 0.01 5.80 -2.45
C LEU A 65 -0.89 5.36 -3.61
N ALA A 66 -0.33 5.23 -4.83
CA ALA A 66 -1.05 4.74 -5.99
C ALA A 66 -1.48 3.27 -5.81
N GLN A 67 -0.62 2.42 -5.24
CA GLN A 67 -0.99 1.06 -4.85
C GLN A 67 -2.11 1.06 -3.83
N MET A 68 -2.00 1.87 -2.77
CA MET A 68 -3.06 1.99 -1.77
C MET A 68 -4.39 2.41 -2.42
N ALA A 69 -4.37 3.40 -3.30
CA ALA A 69 -5.57 3.82 -4.02
C ALA A 69 -6.13 2.70 -4.90
N HIS A 70 -5.28 1.95 -5.60
CA HIS A 70 -5.68 0.81 -6.43
C HIS A 70 -6.36 -0.29 -5.61
N GLU A 71 -5.71 -0.71 -4.51
CA GLU A 71 -6.15 -1.81 -3.65
C GLU A 71 -7.44 -1.51 -2.89
N THR A 72 -7.69 -0.22 -2.62
CA THR A 72 -8.78 0.20 -1.74
C THR A 72 -9.90 0.90 -2.47
N GLY A 73 -9.79 1.11 -3.78
CA GLY A 73 -10.70 1.99 -4.51
C GLY A 73 -10.70 3.40 -3.90
N HIS A 74 -9.52 3.99 -3.76
CA HIS A 74 -9.29 5.32 -3.16
C HIS A 74 -9.89 5.44 -1.75
N LEU A 75 -9.48 4.51 -0.87
CA LEU A 75 -9.85 4.38 0.55
C LEU A 75 -11.31 3.94 0.82
N SER A 76 -12.06 3.52 -0.20
CA SER A 76 -13.48 3.14 -0.05
C SER A 76 -13.74 1.70 0.38
N SER A 77 -12.81 0.79 0.11
CA SER A 77 -12.90 -0.64 0.45
C SER A 77 -13.19 -0.87 1.93
N TRP A 78 -14.12 -1.79 2.25
CA TRP A 78 -14.47 -2.14 3.62
C TRP A 78 -13.26 -2.50 4.49
N TRP A 79 -12.29 -3.23 3.93
CA TRP A 79 -11.03 -3.57 4.61
C TRP A 79 -10.19 -2.34 4.93
N CYS A 80 -10.25 -1.31 4.10
CA CYS A 80 -9.55 -0.05 4.32
C CYS A 80 -10.24 0.84 5.36
N GLN A 81 -11.54 0.67 5.60
CA GLN A 81 -12.29 1.50 6.54
C GLN A 81 -11.97 1.16 8.00
N ARG A 82 -12.22 2.12 8.90
CA ARG A 82 -12.17 1.88 10.36
C ARG A 82 -13.17 0.78 10.75
N PRO A 83 -12.85 -0.11 11.71
CA PRO A 83 -11.60 -0.17 12.47
C PRO A 83 -10.43 -0.89 11.79
N ARG A 84 -10.63 -1.45 10.57
CA ARG A 84 -9.68 -2.36 9.90
C ARG A 84 -8.45 -1.68 9.32
N ARG A 85 -8.61 -0.53 8.67
CA ARG A 85 -7.50 0.30 8.12
C ARG A 85 -6.49 -0.47 7.26
N ASN A 86 -6.90 -1.53 6.57
CA ASN A 86 -6.00 -2.34 5.75
C ASN A 86 -5.81 -1.71 4.37
N PRO A 87 -4.63 -1.15 4.06
CA PRO A 87 -4.48 -0.29 2.89
C PRO A 87 -4.12 -1.04 1.60
N ALA A 88 -3.85 -2.33 1.68
CA ALA A 88 -3.26 -3.08 0.59
C ALA A 88 -3.64 -4.57 0.61
N GLY A 89 -4.82 -4.89 1.16
CA GLY A 89 -5.34 -6.26 1.21
C GLY A 89 -4.47 -7.24 2.01
N ILE A 90 -3.70 -6.77 2.99
CA ILE A 90 -2.72 -7.58 3.70
C ILE A 90 -3.44 -8.71 4.46
N GLY A 91 -3.13 -9.95 4.10
CA GLY A 91 -3.74 -11.15 4.70
C GLY A 91 -5.18 -11.41 4.26
N VAL A 92 -5.75 -10.61 3.34
CA VAL A 92 -7.09 -10.82 2.81
C VAL A 92 -7.05 -11.94 1.78
N THR A 93 -7.71 -13.06 2.06
CA THR A 93 -7.66 -14.27 1.20
C THR A 93 -9.01 -14.64 0.59
N GLY A 94 -10.09 -13.96 0.97
CA GLY A 94 -11.47 -14.33 0.63
C GLY A 94 -12.01 -15.54 1.41
N ARG A 95 -11.21 -16.14 2.30
CA ARG A 95 -11.68 -17.23 3.16
C ARG A 95 -12.67 -16.71 4.19
N THR A 96 -13.71 -17.51 4.43
CA THR A 96 -14.76 -17.24 5.39
C THR A 96 -14.94 -18.39 6.37
N ARG A 97 -15.44 -18.11 7.57
CA ARG A 97 -15.80 -19.08 8.61
C ARG A 97 -17.06 -18.63 9.34
N LEU A 98 -17.96 -19.58 9.64
CA LEU A 98 -19.17 -19.30 10.44
C LEU A 98 -18.86 -19.14 11.93
N THR A 99 -17.76 -19.74 12.41
CA THR A 99 -17.31 -19.67 13.81
C THR A 99 -15.98 -18.94 13.91
N ALA A 100 -15.72 -18.33 15.07
CA ALA A 100 -14.48 -17.62 15.34
C ALA A 100 -13.26 -18.57 15.19
N PRO A 101 -12.29 -18.25 14.33
CA PRO A 101 -11.11 -19.10 14.17
C PRO A 101 -10.17 -19.02 15.37
N ALA A 102 -9.56 -20.15 15.73
CA ALA A 102 -8.63 -20.23 16.86
C ALA A 102 -7.29 -19.51 16.62
N SER A 103 -6.94 -19.23 15.37
CA SER A 103 -5.70 -18.55 15.00
C SER A 103 -5.81 -17.82 13.67
N GLY A 104 -4.83 -16.95 13.40
CA GLY A 104 -4.80 -16.07 12.24
C GLY A 104 -5.51 -14.74 12.49
N ALA A 105 -5.46 -13.86 11.50
CA ALA A 105 -6.13 -12.57 11.56
C ALA A 105 -7.49 -12.68 10.87
N TRP A 106 -8.57 -12.49 11.64
CA TRP A 106 -9.94 -12.59 11.16
C TRP A 106 -10.78 -11.45 11.72
N VAL A 107 -11.72 -10.95 10.93
CA VAL A 107 -12.64 -9.89 11.32
C VAL A 107 -14.07 -10.37 11.09
N LEU A 108 -14.96 -10.11 12.04
CA LEU A 108 -16.39 -10.42 11.89
C LEU A 108 -17.04 -9.40 10.95
N PHE A 109 -17.72 -9.89 9.91
CA PHE A 109 -18.48 -9.10 8.96
C PHE A 109 -19.83 -9.78 8.72
N ASP A 110 -20.91 -9.09 9.09
CA ASP A 110 -22.28 -9.56 8.87
C ASP A 110 -22.52 -11.01 9.33
N GLY A 111 -22.08 -11.32 10.55
CA GLY A 111 -22.21 -12.66 11.15
C GLY A 111 -21.22 -13.71 10.64
N VAL A 112 -20.32 -13.37 9.70
CA VAL A 112 -19.32 -14.30 9.15
C VAL A 112 -17.90 -13.78 9.40
N TRP A 113 -16.98 -14.65 9.82
CA TRP A 113 -15.57 -14.30 9.99
C TRP A 113 -14.85 -14.33 8.65
N VAL A 114 -14.17 -13.24 8.30
CA VAL A 114 -13.39 -13.10 7.06
C VAL A 114 -11.89 -12.94 7.38
N GLU A 115 -11.02 -13.65 6.66
CA GLU A 115 -9.56 -13.59 6.91
C GLU A 115 -8.99 -12.27 6.39
N GLY A 116 -8.20 -11.60 7.23
CA GLY A 116 -7.49 -10.38 6.89
C GLY A 116 -6.97 -9.64 8.12
N VAL A 117 -5.93 -8.83 7.91
CA VAL A 117 -5.32 -8.06 8.99
C VAL A 117 -6.12 -6.79 9.25
N SER A 118 -6.32 -6.46 10.53
CA SER A 118 -6.85 -5.19 11.02
C SER A 118 -5.76 -4.43 11.75
N PHE A 119 -5.64 -3.13 11.49
CA PHE A 119 -4.62 -2.25 12.04
C PHE A 119 -5.24 -1.19 12.95
N ALA A 120 -4.62 -0.96 14.12
CA ALA A 120 -5.15 -0.03 15.11
C ALA A 120 -5.07 1.42 14.63
N THR A 121 -3.94 1.82 14.05
CA THR A 121 -3.70 3.19 13.57
C THR A 121 -3.20 3.22 12.13
N TRP A 122 -3.37 4.37 11.46
CA TRP A 122 -2.79 4.59 10.14
C TRP A 122 -1.28 4.81 10.23
N GLN A 123 -0.86 5.71 11.11
CA GLN A 123 0.50 6.25 11.20
C GLN A 123 1.51 5.23 11.73
N ASP A 124 1.11 4.40 12.69
CA ASP A 124 2.02 3.50 13.37
C ASP A 124 1.85 2.06 12.90
N ASP A 125 0.66 1.62 12.50
CA ASP A 125 0.43 0.22 12.11
C ASP A 125 0.26 0.03 10.61
N SER A 126 -0.76 0.66 10.02
CA SER A 126 -1.21 0.36 8.65
C SER A 126 -0.17 0.72 7.60
N VAL A 127 0.34 1.97 7.65
CA VAL A 127 1.32 2.47 6.69
C VAL A 127 2.67 1.76 6.86
N PRO A 128 3.23 1.62 8.08
CA PRO A 128 4.44 0.82 8.29
C PRO A 128 4.33 -0.63 7.83
N ALA A 129 3.19 -1.29 8.05
CA ALA A 129 2.98 -2.66 7.60
C ALA A 129 2.96 -2.79 6.07
N HIS A 130 2.35 -1.83 5.37
CA HIS A 130 2.34 -1.79 3.91
C HIS A 130 3.74 -1.60 3.34
N ILE A 131 4.44 -0.55 3.76
CA ILE A 131 5.77 -0.20 3.24
C ILE A 131 6.81 -1.26 3.61
N GLY A 132 6.79 -1.78 4.84
CA GLY A 132 7.69 -2.86 5.25
C GLY A 132 7.46 -4.15 4.46
N ARG A 133 6.23 -4.43 4.02
CA ARG A 133 5.94 -5.57 3.14
C ARG A 133 6.48 -5.35 1.73
N LEU A 134 6.36 -4.14 1.17
CA LEU A 134 6.98 -3.78 -0.12
C LEU A 134 8.50 -3.92 -0.07
N LEU A 135 9.14 -3.37 0.96
CA LEU A 135 10.58 -3.56 1.21
C LEU A 135 10.94 -5.05 1.28
N GLY A 136 10.07 -5.87 1.88
CA GLY A 136 10.28 -7.30 1.97
C GLY A 136 10.27 -8.04 0.65
N TYR A 137 9.49 -7.56 -0.32
CA TYR A 137 9.55 -8.04 -1.70
C TYR A 137 10.77 -7.49 -2.46
N ALA A 138 11.18 -6.25 -2.17
CA ALA A 138 12.26 -5.57 -2.86
C ALA A 138 13.67 -6.04 -2.43
N LEU A 139 13.85 -6.34 -1.16
CA LEU A 139 15.17 -6.55 -0.57
C LEU A 139 15.30 -7.95 0.02
N ARG A 140 16.50 -8.53 -0.14
CA ARG A 140 16.99 -9.59 0.73
C ARG A 140 17.52 -8.99 2.03
N ASP A 141 17.57 -9.80 3.08
CA ASP A 141 17.95 -9.32 4.42
C ASP A 141 19.35 -8.68 4.45
N TYR A 142 20.31 -9.21 3.67
CA TYR A 142 21.66 -8.63 3.57
C TYR A 142 21.75 -7.31 2.79
N GLN A 143 20.67 -6.91 2.11
CA GLN A 143 20.61 -5.67 1.32
C GLN A 143 19.92 -4.53 2.10
N ALA A 144 19.11 -4.87 3.11
CA ALA A 144 18.37 -3.89 3.87
C ALA A 144 19.27 -3.16 4.87
N ASN A 145 19.19 -1.84 4.89
CA ASN A 145 19.79 -1.05 5.97
C ASN A 145 19.01 -1.26 7.29
N PRO A 146 19.53 -0.83 8.46
CA PRO A 146 18.87 -1.07 9.74
C PRO A 146 17.42 -0.56 9.83
N ALA A 147 17.13 0.61 9.25
CA ALA A 147 15.77 1.19 9.26
C ALA A 147 14.80 0.37 8.39
N GLN A 148 15.24 -0.01 7.19
CA GLN A 148 14.49 -0.89 6.29
C GLN A 148 14.24 -2.26 6.93
N GLN A 149 15.25 -2.85 7.55
CA GLN A 149 15.13 -4.15 8.23
C GLN A 149 14.16 -4.08 9.41
N ALA A 150 14.20 -3.01 10.21
CA ALA A 150 13.25 -2.81 11.30
C ALA A 150 11.80 -2.72 10.79
N LEU A 151 11.58 -1.97 9.69
CA LEU A 151 10.26 -1.82 9.10
C LEU A 151 9.75 -3.12 8.47
N ILE A 152 10.62 -3.86 7.78
CA ILE A 152 10.35 -5.22 7.30
C ILE A 152 9.92 -6.11 8.46
N ASN A 153 10.73 -6.19 9.53
CA ASN A 153 10.48 -7.09 10.65
C ASN A 153 9.12 -6.78 11.27
N ARG A 154 8.82 -5.49 11.48
CA ARG A 154 7.51 -5.04 11.94
C ARG A 154 6.37 -5.47 11.01
N ALA A 155 6.49 -5.26 9.70
CA ALA A 155 5.44 -5.64 8.76
C ALA A 155 5.17 -7.16 8.77
N LEU A 156 6.21 -7.97 8.94
CA LEU A 156 6.09 -9.42 8.93
C LEU A 156 5.49 -10.00 10.22
N THR A 157 5.41 -9.23 11.33
CA THR A 157 4.65 -9.66 12.52
C THR A 157 3.14 -9.71 12.25
N TYR A 158 2.62 -8.81 11.41
CA TYR A 158 1.20 -8.80 11.03
C TYR A 158 0.86 -9.90 10.02
N ARG A 159 1.74 -10.16 9.05
CA ARG A 159 1.58 -11.25 8.09
C ARG A 159 2.94 -11.69 7.57
N VAL A 160 3.30 -12.94 7.85
CA VAL A 160 4.52 -13.56 7.34
C VAL A 160 4.57 -13.47 5.80
N LEU A 161 5.76 -13.20 5.28
CA LEU A 161 6.10 -13.30 3.87
C LEU A 161 6.98 -14.54 3.69
N PRO A 162 6.57 -15.54 2.89
CA PRO A 162 7.40 -16.71 2.62
C PRO A 162 8.80 -16.32 2.15
N LYS A 163 9.83 -17.04 2.61
CA LYS A 163 11.24 -16.73 2.33
C LYS A 163 11.54 -16.62 0.84
N HIS A 164 10.88 -17.42 0.00
CA HIS A 164 11.07 -17.39 -1.46
C HIS A 164 10.50 -16.14 -2.14
N PHE A 165 9.72 -15.30 -1.44
CA PHE A 165 9.28 -13.99 -1.91
C PHE A 165 10.17 -12.84 -1.46
N ARG A 166 11.23 -13.11 -0.69
CA ARG A 166 12.17 -12.09 -0.22
C ARG A 166 13.07 -11.62 -1.36
N GLY A 167 13.10 -10.32 -1.64
CA GLY A 167 13.98 -9.72 -2.64
C GLY A 167 13.73 -10.17 -4.09
N VAL A 168 12.49 -10.57 -4.43
CA VAL A 168 12.12 -11.04 -5.77
C VAL A 168 11.53 -9.95 -6.68
N ALA A 169 11.23 -8.76 -6.14
CA ALA A 169 10.59 -7.68 -6.88
C ALA A 169 11.31 -6.35 -6.66
N LEU A 170 12.40 -6.13 -7.39
CA LEU A 170 13.12 -4.84 -7.37
C LEU A 170 12.29 -3.70 -7.98
N THR A 171 11.44 -4.04 -8.95
CA THR A 171 10.52 -3.12 -9.65
C THR A 171 9.08 -3.47 -9.35
N TRP A 172 8.18 -2.53 -9.62
CA TRP A 172 6.73 -2.73 -9.46
C TRP A 172 6.21 -3.90 -10.29
N ARG A 173 6.73 -4.12 -11.51
CA ARG A 173 6.40 -5.29 -12.36
C ARG A 173 6.75 -6.59 -11.65
N GLY A 174 7.78 -6.61 -10.82
CA GLY A 174 8.14 -7.77 -10.00
C GLY A 174 7.01 -8.21 -9.06
N LEU A 175 6.09 -7.31 -8.68
CA LEU A 175 4.93 -7.63 -7.84
C LEU A 175 3.79 -8.31 -8.62
N ASN A 176 3.78 -8.25 -9.95
CA ASN A 176 2.77 -8.91 -10.78
C ASN A 176 2.79 -10.43 -10.52
N GLY A 177 1.63 -11.01 -10.21
CA GLY A 177 1.51 -12.44 -9.88
C GLY A 177 2.11 -12.83 -8.53
N ARG A 178 2.58 -11.87 -7.72
CA ARG A 178 3.16 -12.13 -6.37
C ARG A 178 2.42 -11.38 -5.27
N TRP A 179 2.15 -10.10 -5.47
CA TRP A 179 1.29 -9.31 -4.59
C TRP A 179 -0.19 -9.59 -4.87
N ALA A 180 -0.58 -9.46 -6.15
CA ALA A 180 -1.90 -9.78 -6.66
C ALA A 180 -1.80 -10.93 -7.68
N VAL A 181 -2.63 -11.97 -7.54
CA VAL A 181 -2.65 -13.14 -8.42
C VAL A 181 -4.00 -13.18 -9.16
N PRO A 182 -4.04 -13.32 -10.50
CA PRO A 182 -2.90 -13.46 -11.42
C PRO A 182 -2.16 -12.15 -11.73
N GLY A 183 -2.78 -10.99 -11.51
CA GLY A 183 -2.12 -9.67 -11.46
C GLY A 183 -1.20 -9.28 -12.63
N THR A 184 -1.44 -9.76 -13.85
CA THR A 184 -0.51 -9.60 -14.99
C THR A 184 -0.25 -8.15 -15.41
N THR A 185 -1.21 -7.25 -15.17
CA THR A 185 -1.14 -5.81 -15.47
C THR A 185 -1.18 -4.93 -14.22
N TYR A 186 -0.86 -5.53 -13.05
CA TYR A 186 -0.99 -4.87 -11.76
C TYR A 186 -0.13 -3.60 -11.66
N ALA A 187 1.15 -3.71 -11.97
CA ALA A 187 2.07 -2.57 -11.97
C ALA A 187 1.67 -1.46 -12.96
N ASP A 188 1.08 -1.80 -14.11
CA ASP A 188 0.64 -0.81 -15.11
C ASP A 188 -0.52 0.05 -14.59
N LYS A 189 -1.46 -0.57 -13.83
CA LYS A 189 -2.56 0.16 -13.18
C LYS A 189 -2.05 1.11 -12.11
N ILE A 190 -1.06 0.68 -11.33
CA ILE A 190 -0.43 1.51 -10.31
C ILE A 190 0.30 2.68 -10.95
N ALA A 191 1.10 2.44 -11.99
CA ALA A 191 1.79 3.49 -12.73
C ALA A 191 0.79 4.51 -13.32
N THR A 192 -0.36 4.05 -13.82
CA THR A 192 -1.42 4.92 -14.33
C THR A 192 -1.95 5.87 -13.23
N ILE A 193 -2.25 5.35 -12.04
CA ILE A 193 -2.70 6.18 -10.91
C ILE A 193 -1.58 7.12 -10.43
N ALA A 194 -0.35 6.65 -10.35
CA ALA A 194 0.81 7.46 -9.95
C ALA A 194 1.04 8.63 -10.90
N ASN A 195 0.91 8.40 -12.21
CA ASN A 195 1.01 9.45 -13.23
C ASN A 195 -0.15 10.46 -13.15
N ALA A 196 -1.38 10.00 -12.84
CA ALA A 196 -2.50 10.90 -12.59
C ALA A 196 -2.25 11.79 -11.36
N LEU A 197 -1.69 11.23 -10.29
CA LEU A 197 -1.28 11.98 -9.10
C LEU A 197 -0.21 13.04 -9.46
N CYS A 198 0.82 12.67 -10.24
CA CYS A 198 1.86 13.59 -10.72
C CYS A 198 1.38 14.68 -11.69
N ALA A 199 0.34 14.42 -12.47
CA ALA A 199 -0.25 15.39 -13.38
C ALA A 199 -1.25 16.32 -12.69
N PHE A 200 -1.72 15.96 -11.48
CA PHE A 200 -2.75 16.72 -10.80
C PHE A 200 -2.30 18.15 -10.49
N ARG A 201 -3.17 19.11 -10.81
CA ARG A 201 -3.04 20.52 -10.46
C ARG A 201 -4.35 20.91 -9.80
N ALA A 202 -4.28 21.42 -8.57
CA ALA A 202 -5.46 21.99 -7.93
C ALA A 202 -5.91 23.20 -8.75
N ALA A 203 -7.23 23.31 -8.97
CA ALA A 203 -7.84 24.48 -9.58
C ALA A 203 -7.85 25.66 -8.60
#